data_AF-A0A660N6C2-F1
#
_entry.id   AF-A0A660N6C2-F1
#
_cell.length_a   1.000
_cell.length_b   1.000
_cell.length_c   1.000
_cell.angle_alpha   90.00
_cell.angle_beta   90.00
_cell.angle_gamma   90.00
#
_symmetry.space_group_name_H-M   'P 1'
#
loop_
_entity.id
_entity.type
_entity.pdbx_description
1 polymer ?
#
loop_
_entity_poly.entity_id
_entity_poly.type
_entity_poly.pdbx_seq_one_letter_code
_entity_poly.pdbx_strand_id
1 'polypeptide(L)'
;MRFFTHFILTLSSWAAHCAFFVCCFIAARYAVEFGFMERYAQGDTVAPTFYVLIQDEHGIRPTRLANWQNTQTLVRQERRFFREDGEGGYRLRQIAPDTYELFTDFDTVMITQTYRLTPDNRVIPLSWRGFNAISFILILPVGLVFFTLGRWLARRMVRRWKRRAVPHGAEAA
;
A
#
# COMPACT_ATOMS: atom_id res chain seq x y z
N MET A 1 -10.02 -41.99 -17.33
CA MET A 1 -10.70 -41.11 -16.35
C MET A 1 -9.90 -40.88 -15.06
N ARG A 2 -9.43 -41.91 -14.34
CA ARG A 2 -8.65 -41.75 -13.08
C ARG A 2 -7.42 -40.83 -13.18
N PHE A 3 -6.66 -40.91 -14.28
CA PHE A 3 -5.48 -40.05 -14.52
C PHE A 3 -5.86 -38.57 -14.63
N PHE A 4 -6.92 -38.25 -15.39
CA PHE A 4 -7.43 -36.89 -15.55
C PHE A 4 -7.93 -36.31 -14.23
N THR A 5 -8.64 -37.09 -13.42
CA THR A 5 -9.12 -36.64 -12.10
C THR A 5 -7.97 -36.36 -11.14
N HIS A 6 -6.95 -37.23 -11.09
CA HIS A 6 -5.76 -37.02 -10.27
C HIS A 6 -4.96 -35.80 -10.71
N PHE A 7 -4.82 -35.61 -12.03
CA PHE A 7 -4.17 -34.44 -12.60
C PHE A 7 -4.88 -33.14 -12.20
N ILE A 8 -6.21 -33.07 -12.37
CA ILE A 8 -7.01 -31.90 -11.99
C ILE A 8 -6.89 -31.61 -10.49
N LEU A 9 -7.01 -32.62 -9.62
CA LEU A 9 -6.89 -32.43 -8.17
C LEU A 9 -5.50 -31.92 -7.76
N THR A 10 -4.44 -32.43 -8.39
CA THR A 10 -3.06 -32.01 -8.11
C THR A 10 -2.84 -30.58 -8.55
N LEU A 11 -3.31 -30.23 -9.76
CA LEU A 11 -3.21 -28.89 -10.31
C LEU A 11 -3.99 -27.88 -9.47
N SER A 12 -5.24 -28.19 -9.09
CA SER A 12 -6.04 -27.33 -8.21
C SER A 12 -5.41 -27.15 -6.83
N SER A 13 -4.79 -28.20 -6.29
CA SER A 13 -4.07 -28.09 -5.02
C SER A 13 -2.86 -27.16 -5.13
N TRP A 14 -2.09 -27.28 -6.21
CA TRP A 14 -0.93 -26.40 -6.45
C TRP A 14 -1.37 -24.95 -6.68
N ALA A 15 -2.40 -24.74 -7.50
CA ALA A 15 -3.00 -23.43 -7.73
C ALA A 15 -3.49 -22.78 -6.42
N ALA A 16 -4.09 -23.55 -5.52
CA ALA A 16 -4.51 -23.05 -4.20
C ALA A 16 -3.31 -22.63 -3.32
N HIS A 17 -2.20 -23.37 -3.36
CA HIS A 17 -0.98 -22.97 -2.64
C HIS A 17 -0.36 -21.69 -3.23
N CYS A 18 -0.31 -21.58 -4.56
CA CYS A 18 0.15 -20.37 -5.23
C CYS A 18 -0.74 -19.17 -4.92
N ALA A 19 -2.07 -19.33 -5.00
CA ALA A 19 -3.02 -18.27 -4.66
C ALA A 19 -2.87 -17.83 -3.19
N PHE A 20 -2.75 -18.79 -2.27
CA PHE A 20 -2.54 -18.49 -0.85
C PHE A 20 -1.21 -17.74 -0.61
N PHE A 21 -0.14 -18.14 -1.29
CA PHE A 21 1.15 -17.46 -1.25
C PHE A 21 1.03 -16.01 -1.75
N VAL A 22 0.40 -15.80 -2.90
CA VAL A 22 0.16 -14.45 -3.46
C VAL A 22 -0.65 -13.60 -2.49
N CYS A 23 -1.73 -14.13 -1.90
CA CYS A 23 -2.52 -13.41 -0.90
C CYS A 23 -1.70 -12.99 0.31
N CYS A 24 -0.77 -13.83 0.79
CA CYS A 24 0.11 -13.48 1.90
C CYS A 24 1.07 -12.33 1.53
N PHE A 25 1.59 -12.32 0.30
CA PHE A 25 2.45 -11.24 -0.18
C PHE A 25 1.69 -9.92 -0.39
N ILE A 26 0.44 -9.99 -0.87
CA ILE A 26 -0.45 -8.82 -0.94
C ILE A 26 -0.71 -8.28 0.47
N ALA A 27 -1.06 -9.13 1.43
CA ALA A 27 -1.27 -8.73 2.82
C ALA A 27 -0.01 -8.13 3.45
N ALA A 28 1.17 -8.72 3.19
CA ALA A 28 2.45 -8.20 3.64
C ALA A 28 2.76 -6.82 3.06
N ARG A 29 2.49 -6.61 1.76
CA ARG A 29 2.59 -5.29 1.13
C ARG A 29 1.76 -4.26 1.87
N TYR A 30 0.48 -4.53 2.09
CA TYR A 30 -0.38 -3.60 2.84
C TYR A 30 0.09 -3.37 4.27
N ALA A 31 0.58 -4.41 4.96
CA ALA A 31 1.10 -4.28 6.32
C ALA A 31 2.34 -3.38 6.39
N VAL A 32 3.29 -3.58 5.46
CA VAL A 32 4.50 -2.75 5.34
C VAL A 32 4.13 -1.32 4.98
N GLU A 33 3.26 -1.16 3.99
CA GLU A 33 2.78 0.14 3.52
C GLU A 33 2.07 0.93 4.63
N PHE A 34 1.24 0.25 5.43
CA PHE A 34 0.58 0.85 6.59
C PHE A 34 1.58 1.21 7.70
N GLY A 35 2.62 0.41 7.90
CA GLY A 35 3.68 0.68 8.88
C GLY A 35 4.52 1.92 8.54
N PHE A 36 4.64 2.29 7.27
CA PHE A 36 5.32 3.51 6.82
C PHE A 36 4.40 4.71 6.63
N MET A 37 3.12 4.59 6.99
CA MET A 37 2.19 5.71 6.93
C MET A 37 2.38 6.61 8.16
N GLU A 38 2.90 7.82 7.93
CA GLU A 38 2.92 8.87 8.93
C GLU A 38 1.62 9.68 8.85
N ARG A 39 1.04 9.97 10.02
CA ARG A 39 -0.09 10.88 10.18
C ARG A 39 0.40 12.09 10.95
N TYR A 40 0.08 13.27 10.45
CA TYR A 40 0.47 14.53 11.08
C TYR A 40 -0.70 15.15 11.81
N ALA A 41 -0.48 15.52 13.06
CA ALA A 41 -1.31 16.43 13.82
C ALA A 41 -0.81 17.88 13.65
N GLN A 42 -1.62 18.82 14.12
CA GLN A 42 -1.25 20.23 14.09
C GLN A 42 -0.04 20.47 15.01
N GLY A 43 1.06 20.99 14.43
CA GLY A 43 2.29 21.28 15.17
C GLY A 43 3.35 20.18 15.07
N ASP A 44 3.05 19.05 14.43
CA ASP A 44 4.05 18.00 14.19
C ASP A 44 5.12 18.46 13.20
N THR A 45 6.35 18.00 13.41
CA THR A 45 7.44 18.16 12.44
C THR A 45 7.16 17.32 11.20
N VAL A 46 6.98 18.01 10.07
CA VAL A 46 6.68 17.40 8.78
C VAL A 46 7.94 16.78 8.18
N ALA A 47 7.79 15.65 7.49
CA ALA A 47 8.91 15.05 6.75
C ALA A 47 9.54 16.04 5.75
N PRO A 48 10.88 16.08 5.64
CA PRO A 48 11.58 16.92 4.65
C PRO A 48 11.24 16.56 3.19
N THR A 49 10.76 15.34 2.98
CA THR A 49 10.32 14.77 1.70
C THR A 49 8.82 14.97 1.46
N PHE A 50 8.17 15.89 2.18
CA PHE A 50 6.80 16.31 1.89
C PHE A 50 6.80 17.30 0.72
N TYR A 51 6.00 17.04 -0.30
CA TYR A 51 5.89 17.86 -1.51
C TYR A 51 4.51 18.50 -1.64
N VAL A 52 4.49 19.64 -2.31
CA VAL A 52 3.30 20.37 -2.75
C VAL A 52 3.46 20.74 -4.22
N LEU A 53 2.36 20.76 -4.95
CA LEU A 53 2.38 21.24 -6.33
C LEU A 53 2.24 22.76 -6.35
N ILE A 54 3.23 23.42 -6.94
CA ILE A 54 3.19 24.84 -7.26
C ILE A 54 2.99 25.03 -8.74
N GLN A 55 2.36 26.14 -9.10
CA GLN A 55 2.28 26.66 -10.45
C GLN A 55 3.11 27.94 -10.52
N ASP A 56 4.10 27.95 -11.40
CA ASP A 56 4.93 29.10 -11.70
C ASP A 56 5.04 29.33 -13.21
N GLU A 57 5.87 30.29 -13.62
CA GLU A 57 6.10 30.66 -15.02
C GLU A 57 6.65 29.50 -15.87
N HIS A 58 7.32 28.53 -15.24
CA HIS A 58 7.86 27.34 -15.90
C HIS A 58 6.86 26.18 -15.91
N GLY A 59 5.62 26.41 -15.43
CA GLY A 59 4.56 25.43 -15.40
C GLY A 59 4.29 24.89 -13.99
N ILE A 60 3.81 23.64 -13.92
CA ILE A 60 3.53 23.00 -12.64
C ILE A 60 4.70 22.10 -12.28
N ARG A 61 5.10 22.12 -10.99
CA ARG A 61 6.13 21.23 -10.48
C ARG A 61 5.93 20.88 -8.99
N PRO A 62 6.35 19.68 -8.56
CA PRO A 62 6.43 19.34 -7.15
C PRO A 62 7.59 20.08 -6.48
N THR A 63 7.29 20.82 -5.42
CA THR A 63 8.27 21.52 -4.57
C THR A 63 8.15 21.01 -3.15
N ARG A 64 9.29 20.85 -2.46
CA ARG A 64 9.27 20.44 -1.05
C ARG A 64 8.57 21.51 -0.22
N LEU A 65 7.70 21.11 0.71
CA LEU A 65 6.98 22.04 1.57
C LEU A 65 7.93 22.93 2.38
N ALA A 66 9.06 22.39 2.83
CA ALA A 66 10.10 23.14 3.52
C ALA A 66 10.73 24.26 2.67
N ASN A 67 10.66 24.17 1.34
CA ASN A 67 11.21 25.16 0.40
C ASN A 67 10.13 26.03 -0.24
N TRP A 68 8.85 25.73 0.01
CA TRP A 68 7.74 26.48 -0.56
C TRP A 68 7.63 27.86 0.10
N GLN A 69 7.36 28.87 -0.73
CA GLN A 69 7.19 30.24 -0.30
C GLN A 69 5.74 30.67 -0.53
N ASN A 70 5.16 31.46 0.39
CA ASN A 70 3.76 31.89 0.31
C ASN A 70 3.43 32.76 -0.92
N THR A 71 4.44 33.25 -1.63
CA THR A 71 4.32 33.97 -2.91
C THR A 71 4.00 33.05 -4.09
N GLN A 72 4.23 31.75 -3.96
CA GLN A 72 3.99 30.77 -5.02
C GLN A 72 2.54 30.27 -5.01
N THR A 73 1.94 30.18 -6.19
CA THR A 73 0.57 29.70 -6.36
C THR A 73 0.51 28.18 -6.19
N LEU A 74 -0.35 27.70 -5.29
CA LEU A 74 -0.58 26.27 -5.08
C LEU A 74 -1.61 25.74 -6.08
N VAL A 75 -1.34 24.56 -6.64
CA VAL A 75 -2.27 23.89 -7.55
C VAL A 75 -3.42 23.30 -6.76
N ARG A 76 -4.65 23.70 -7.12
CA ARG A 76 -5.91 23.27 -6.48
C ARG A 76 -6.81 22.44 -7.39
N GLN A 77 -6.38 22.20 -8.63
CA GLN A 77 -7.13 21.44 -9.62
C GLN A 77 -6.57 20.04 -9.73
N GLU A 78 -7.46 19.05 -9.82
CA GLU A 78 -7.06 17.68 -10.13
C GLU A 78 -6.32 17.65 -11.47
N ARG A 79 -5.11 17.12 -11.45
CA ARG A 79 -4.26 17.07 -12.63
C ARG A 79 -3.26 15.94 -12.53
N ARG A 80 -3.01 15.28 -13.67
CA ARG A 80 -1.99 14.25 -13.83
C ARG A 80 -0.93 14.75 -14.79
N PHE A 81 0.32 14.66 -14.36
CA PHE A 81 1.49 14.96 -15.17
C PHE A 81 2.37 13.73 -15.24
N PHE A 82 2.84 13.48 -16.45
CA PHE A 82 3.87 12.50 -16.73
C PHE A 82 5.10 13.26 -17.19
N ARG A 83 6.27 12.77 -16.80
CA ARG A 83 7.53 13.29 -17.34
C ARG A 83 7.63 12.82 -18.81
N GLU A 84 8.28 13.62 -19.66
CA GLU A 84 8.35 13.38 -21.12
C GLU A 84 9.04 12.04 -21.49
N ASP A 85 9.91 11.55 -20.62
CA ASP A 85 10.58 10.24 -20.72
C ASP A 85 9.67 9.05 -20.35
N GLY A 86 8.47 9.30 -19.82
CA GLY A 86 7.57 8.28 -19.30
C GLY A 86 8.00 7.68 -17.96
N GLU A 87 9.16 8.08 -17.43
CA GLU A 87 9.75 7.55 -16.18
C GLU A 87 9.38 8.47 -15.01
N GLY A 88 8.15 8.29 -14.55
CA GLY A 88 7.61 8.94 -13.37
C GLY A 88 6.68 10.11 -13.68
N GLY A 89 6.20 10.73 -12.61
CA GLY A 89 5.18 11.76 -12.72
C GLY A 89 4.54 12.11 -11.40
N TYR A 90 3.58 13.01 -11.46
CA TYR A 90 2.83 13.40 -10.27
C TYR A 90 1.37 13.58 -10.62
N ARG A 91 0.51 13.16 -9.69
CA ARG A 91 -0.93 13.24 -9.82
C ARG A 91 -1.49 13.88 -8.56
N LEU A 92 -2.19 14.99 -8.74
CA LEU A 92 -2.98 15.60 -7.68
C LEU A 92 -4.43 15.17 -7.85
N ARG A 93 -5.00 14.54 -6.83
CA ARG A 93 -6.41 14.15 -6.76
C ARG A 93 -7.09 14.94 -5.66
N GLN A 94 -8.26 15.51 -5.94
CA GLN A 94 -9.06 16.15 -4.91
C GLN A 94 -9.91 15.10 -4.18
N ILE A 95 -9.77 14.99 -2.86
CA ILE A 95 -10.55 14.04 -2.03
C ILE A 95 -11.72 14.74 -1.35
N ALA A 96 -11.54 16.00 -0.96
CA ALA A 96 -12.57 16.85 -0.38
C ALA A 96 -12.40 18.29 -0.87
N PRO A 97 -13.35 19.21 -0.62
CA PRO A 97 -13.29 20.59 -1.14
C PRO A 97 -11.97 21.31 -0.87
N ASP A 98 -11.37 21.08 0.29
CA ASP A 98 -10.11 21.68 0.72
C ASP A 98 -8.97 20.66 0.85
N THR A 99 -9.20 19.38 0.54
CA THR A 99 -8.28 18.29 0.85
C THR A 99 -7.83 17.58 -0.42
N TYR A 100 -6.52 17.45 -0.57
CA TYR A 100 -5.86 16.95 -1.76
C TYR A 100 -4.91 15.81 -1.43
N GLU A 101 -4.84 14.84 -2.32
CA GLU A 101 -3.86 13.77 -2.30
C GLU A 101 -2.91 13.94 -3.48
N LEU A 102 -1.63 14.09 -3.17
CA LEU A 102 -0.56 14.17 -4.14
C LEU A 102 0.17 12.83 -4.17
N PHE A 103 0.05 12.16 -5.30
CA PHE A 103 0.85 11.00 -5.65
C PHE A 103 2.05 11.47 -6.46
N THR A 104 3.26 11.10 -6.06
CA THR A 104 4.50 11.41 -6.75
C THR A 104 5.26 10.13 -6.98
N ASP A 105 5.49 9.82 -8.25
CA ASP A 105 6.26 8.68 -8.70
C ASP A 105 7.64 9.17 -9.10
N PHE A 106 8.61 8.96 -8.21
CA PHE A 106 10.01 9.00 -8.58
C PHE A 106 10.40 7.58 -8.95
N ASP A 107 11.21 7.44 -10.00
CA ASP A 107 11.72 6.16 -10.54
C ASP A 107 11.99 5.06 -9.49
N THR A 108 12.58 5.43 -8.34
CA THR A 108 12.90 4.50 -7.24
C THR A 108 12.04 4.65 -5.98
N VAL A 109 11.18 5.68 -5.89
CA VAL A 109 10.39 6.04 -4.71
C VAL A 109 9.03 6.59 -5.11
N MET A 110 7.98 5.91 -4.68
CA MET A 110 6.60 6.37 -4.81
C MET A 110 6.18 7.02 -3.49
N ILE A 111 5.71 8.26 -3.53
CA ILE A 111 5.21 8.99 -2.36
C ILE A 111 3.72 9.28 -2.57
N THR A 112 2.90 8.92 -1.61
CA THR A 112 1.53 9.42 -1.50
C THR A 112 1.45 10.31 -0.28
N GLN A 113 0.92 11.51 -0.43
CA GLN A 113 0.71 12.42 0.69
C GLN A 113 -0.64 13.09 0.57
N THR A 114 -1.19 13.45 1.72
CA THR A 114 -2.48 14.12 1.82
C THR A 114 -2.29 15.39 2.61
N TYR A 115 -2.83 16.49 2.09
CA TYR A 115 -2.80 17.78 2.75
C TYR A 115 -4.07 18.55 2.47
N ARG A 116 -4.37 19.47 3.38
CA ARG A 116 -5.44 20.45 3.24
C ARG A 116 -4.86 21.79 2.80
N LEU A 117 -5.52 22.43 1.85
CA LEU A 117 -5.22 23.77 1.38
C LEU A 117 -6.27 24.74 1.90
N THR A 118 -5.89 25.59 2.85
CA THR A 118 -6.82 26.61 3.36
C THR A 118 -7.09 27.70 2.31
N PRO A 119 -8.20 28.45 2.44
CA PRO A 119 -8.44 29.65 1.63
C PRO A 119 -7.30 30.66 1.74
N ASP A 120 -6.66 30.76 2.91
CA ASP A 120 -5.49 31.63 3.18
C ASP A 120 -4.17 31.13 2.57
N ASN A 121 -4.25 30.25 1.58
CA ASN A 121 -3.11 29.65 0.88
C ASN A 121 -2.12 28.87 1.77
N ARG A 122 -2.57 28.35 2.92
CA ARG A 122 -1.72 27.53 3.81
C ARG A 122 -1.88 26.05 3.49
N VAL A 123 -0.79 25.31 3.66
CA VAL A 123 -0.73 23.86 3.52
C VAL A 123 -0.75 23.24 4.93
N ILE A 124 -1.76 22.43 5.21
CA ILE A 124 -1.86 21.64 6.43
C ILE A 124 -1.60 20.18 6.05
N PRO A 125 -0.43 19.61 6.37
CA PRO A 125 -0.14 18.21 6.09
C PRO A 125 -1.00 17.31 6.98
N LEU A 126 -1.53 16.22 6.42
CA LEU A 126 -2.41 15.28 7.11
C LEU A 126 -1.78 13.89 7.17
N SER A 127 -1.22 13.42 6.06
CA SER A 127 -0.53 12.14 6.02
C SER A 127 0.55 12.11 4.96
N TRP A 128 1.55 11.27 5.20
CA TRP A 128 2.62 10.99 4.26
C TRP A 128 2.90 9.50 4.26
N ARG A 129 3.13 8.95 3.07
CA ARG A 129 3.38 7.53 2.85
C ARG A 129 4.40 7.39 1.74
N GLY A 130 5.60 6.95 2.11
CA GLY A 130 6.65 6.56 1.18
C GLY A 130 6.60 5.06 0.91
N PHE A 131 6.74 4.68 -0.36
CA PHE A 131 6.95 3.32 -0.79
C PHE A 131 8.20 3.29 -1.68
N ASN A 132 9.22 2.54 -1.27
CA ASN A 132 10.50 2.51 -1.98
C ASN A 132 11.03 1.07 -2.10
N ALA A 133 12.21 0.91 -2.70
CA ALA A 133 12.88 -0.38 -2.81
C ALA A 133 13.08 -1.08 -1.44
N ILE A 134 13.27 -0.33 -0.35
CA ILE A 134 13.40 -0.88 1.01
C ILE A 134 12.08 -1.51 1.47
N SER A 135 10.93 -0.96 1.06
CA SER A 135 9.62 -1.59 1.32
C SER A 135 9.56 -3.00 0.73
N PHE A 136 10.13 -3.25 -0.46
CA PHE A 136 10.20 -4.59 -1.05
C PHE A 136 11.07 -5.56 -0.23
N ILE A 137 12.17 -5.08 0.35
CA ILE A 137 13.04 -5.88 1.23
C ILE A 137 12.26 -6.38 2.45
N LEU A 138 11.33 -5.59 2.99
CA LEU A 138 10.52 -5.96 4.15
C LEU A 138 9.30 -6.82 3.80
N ILE A 139 8.74 -6.69 2.59
CA ILE A 139 7.58 -7.49 2.15
C ILE A 139 7.90 -8.98 2.16
N LEU A 140 9.11 -9.38 1.76
CA LEU A 140 9.51 -10.79 1.68
C LEU A 140 9.50 -11.50 3.05
N PRO A 141 10.21 -11.01 4.09
CA PRO A 141 10.17 -11.63 5.42
C PRO A 141 8.77 -11.56 6.06
N VAL A 142 8.05 -10.43 5.92
CA VAL A 142 6.68 -10.29 6.46
C VAL A 142 5.72 -11.27 5.77
N GLY A 143 5.81 -11.41 4.45
CA GLY A 143 5.03 -12.37 3.66
C GLY A 143 5.31 -13.81 4.08
N LEU A 144 6.56 -14.15 4.37
CA LEU A 144 6.93 -15.47 4.87
C LEU A 144 6.33 -15.73 6.26
N VAL A 145 6.30 -14.74 7.14
CA VAL A 145 5.63 -14.84 8.45
C VAL A 145 4.12 -15.07 8.28
N PHE A 146 3.44 -14.29 7.43
CA PHE A 146 2.02 -14.51 7.14
C PHE A 146 1.75 -15.90 6.56
N PHE A 147 2.59 -16.35 5.62
CA PHE A 147 2.45 -17.66 4.99
C PHE A 147 2.64 -18.80 6.00
N THR A 148 3.68 -18.74 6.82
CA THR A 148 3.96 -19.78 7.83
C THR A 148 2.87 -19.84 8.90
N LEU A 149 2.43 -18.68 9.42
CA LEU A 149 1.34 -18.59 10.39
C LEU A 149 0.01 -19.08 9.80
N GLY A 150 -0.36 -18.61 8.61
CA GLY A 150 -1.61 -19.01 7.98
C GLY A 150 -1.63 -20.50 7.60
N ARG A 151 -0.51 -21.06 7.12
CA ARG A 151 -0.37 -22.50 6.90
C ARG A 151 -0.46 -23.29 8.21
N TRP A 152 0.11 -22.79 9.30
CA TRP A 152 -0.02 -23.40 10.62
C TRP A 152 -1.47 -23.40 11.12
N LEU A 153 -2.16 -22.26 11.01
CA LEU A 153 -3.57 -22.12 11.36
C LEU A 153 -4.46 -23.05 10.53
N ALA A 154 -4.26 -23.11 9.21
CA ALA A 154 -4.98 -24.02 8.33
C ALA A 154 -4.81 -25.49 8.77
N ARG A 155 -3.57 -25.93 9.05
CA ARG A 155 -3.32 -27.28 9.58
C ARG A 155 -4.02 -27.51 10.91
N ARG A 156 -4.01 -26.53 11.82
CA ARG A 156 -4.67 -26.62 13.13
C ARG A 156 -6.20 -26.73 12.98
N MET A 157 -6.79 -25.96 12.07
CA MET A 157 -8.22 -26.01 11.77
C MET A 157 -8.63 -27.36 11.17
N VAL A 158 -7.88 -27.86 10.19
CA VAL A 158 -8.14 -29.19 9.60
C VAL A 158 -8.04 -30.30 10.66
N ARG A 159 -7.02 -30.26 11.52
CA ARG A 159 -6.90 -31.22 12.64
C ARG A 159 -8.09 -31.15 13.60
N ARG A 160 -8.54 -29.93 13.94
CA ARG A 160 -9.74 -29.72 14.79
C ARG A 160 -11.02 -30.21 14.11
N TRP A 161 -11.15 -30.02 12.80
CA TRP A 161 -12.32 -30.46 12.05
C TRP A 161 -12.38 -31.98 11.95
N LYS A 162 -11.24 -32.63 11.63
CA LYS A 162 -11.12 -34.10 11.64
C LYS A 162 -11.47 -34.71 13.00
N ARG A 163 -10.99 -34.14 14.11
CA ARG A 163 -11.32 -34.64 15.46
C ARG A 163 -12.81 -34.52 15.81
N ARG A 164 -13.49 -33.49 15.32
CA ARG A 164 -14.95 -33.33 15.51
C ARG A 164 -15.79 -34.23 14.61
N ALA A 165 -15.20 -34.71 13.51
CA ALA A 165 -15.86 -35.63 12.58
C ALA A 165 -15.71 -37.12 12.95
N VAL A 166 -14.89 -37.45 13.95
CA VAL A 166 -14.84 -38.80 14.53
C VAL A 166 -15.96 -38.88 15.59
N PRO A 167 -17.01 -39.70 15.40
CA PRO A 167 -18.10 -39.81 16.37
C PRO A 167 -17.58 -40.40 17.68
N HIS A 168 -18.03 -39.84 18.81
CA HIS A 168 -17.73 -40.27 20.18
C HIS A 168 -18.25 -41.69 20.56
N GLY A 169 -18.47 -42.57 19.58
CA GLY A 169 -19.12 -43.88 19.76
C GLY A 169 -18.33 -45.08 19.25
N ALA A 170 -17.00 -44.99 19.10
CA ALA A 170 -16.17 -46.09 18.61
C ALA A 170 -15.15 -46.62 19.64
N GLU A 171 -15.40 -46.41 20.94
CA GLU A 171 -14.59 -47.01 22.03
C GLU A 171 -15.40 -47.93 22.96
N ALA A 172 -16.62 -48.33 22.56
CA ALA A 172 -17.41 -49.32 23.27
C ALA A 172 -17.91 -50.41 22.32
N ALA A 173 -17.00 -51.30 21.90
CA ALA A 173 -17.31 -52.62 21.37
C ALA A 173 -16.11 -53.54 21.60
#